data_AF-A0A969B6E9-F1
#
_entry.id   AF-A0A969B6E9-F1
#
_cell.length_a   1.000
_cell.length_b   1.000
_cell.length_c   1.000
_cell.angle_alpha   90.00
_cell.angle_beta   90.00
_cell.angle_gamma   90.00
#
_symmetry.space_group_name_H-M   'P 1'
#
loop_
_entity.id
_entity.type
_entity.pdbx_description
1 polymer ?
#
loop_
_entity_poly.entity_id
_entity_poly.type
_entity_poly.pdbx_seq_one_letter_code
_entity_poly.pdbx_strand_id
1 'polypeptide(L)'
;MAYYCIIRMLKPEQIIEVGSGFSTLVAEEAILKNGFGKIVLIEPFPMQFLKSLSTVDRIVEKFVQDIPITKLVDLIEQGNIWFIDSTHTVKHGSDCLYMYLKAMPEIKKEMMIHSHDIFLPFSFSEIQLIDKNITWTEQHLLYAYLLDNPHAQVVFSSTYSHW
;
A
#
# COMPACT_ATOMS: atom_id res chain seq x y z
N MET A 1 -0.85 -13.90 0.76
CA MET A 1 0.25 -14.66 1.42
C MET A 1 1.48 -13.79 1.68
N ALA A 2 2.02 -13.08 0.68
CA ALA A 2 3.19 -12.21 0.86
C ALA A 2 3.04 -11.16 1.98
N TYR A 3 1.91 -10.44 2.00
CA TYR A 3 1.66 -9.41 3.00
C TYR A 3 1.69 -9.96 4.45
N TYR A 4 1.01 -11.09 4.68
CA TYR A 4 1.07 -11.82 5.95
C TYR A 4 2.52 -12.12 6.36
N CYS A 5 3.31 -12.73 5.47
CA CYS A 5 4.69 -13.10 5.78
C CYS A 5 5.56 -11.90 6.13
N ILE A 6 5.43 -10.80 5.38
CA ILE A 6 6.17 -9.56 5.65
C ILE A 6 5.80 -9.01 7.03
N ILE A 7 4.52 -8.94 7.40
CA ILE A 7 4.08 -8.48 8.72
C ILE A 7 4.61 -9.40 9.84
N ARG A 8 4.57 -10.72 9.64
CA ARG A 8 5.09 -11.69 10.63
C ARG A 8 6.60 -11.61 10.80
N MET A 9 7.33 -11.28 9.74
CA MET A 9 8.78 -11.12 9.75
C MET A 9 9.20 -9.80 10.39
N LEU A 10 8.58 -8.68 9.99
CA LEU A 10 8.95 -7.35 10.46
C LEU A 10 8.37 -7.02 11.84
N LYS A 11 7.24 -7.65 12.22
CA LYS A 11 6.49 -7.36 13.45
C LYS A 11 6.29 -5.85 13.68
N PRO A 12 5.69 -5.15 12.70
CA PRO A 12 5.56 -3.70 12.75
C PRO A 12 4.72 -3.26 13.95
N GLU A 13 5.11 -2.16 14.58
CA GLU A 13 4.30 -1.50 15.61
C GLU A 13 3.03 -0.90 14.99
N GLN A 14 3.16 -0.33 13.79
CA GLN A 14 2.05 0.29 13.08
C GLN A 14 2.16 0.08 11.57
N ILE A 15 1.02 -0.20 10.95
CA ILE A 15 0.83 -0.27 9.50
C ILE A 15 -0.11 0.85 9.08
N ILE A 16 0.23 1.54 7.99
CA ILE A 16 -0.63 2.51 7.32
C ILE A 16 -1.12 1.88 6.01
N GLU A 17 -2.42 1.65 5.86
CA GLU A 17 -3.02 1.14 4.62
C GLU A 17 -3.75 2.26 3.88
N VAL A 18 -3.47 2.43 2.59
CA VAL A 18 -4.25 3.28 1.67
C VAL A 18 -5.00 2.37 0.72
N GLY A 19 -6.33 2.46 0.75
CA GLY A 19 -7.22 1.47 0.16
C GLY A 19 -7.31 0.25 1.07
N SER A 20 -8.49 -0.01 1.62
CA SER A 20 -8.67 -1.02 2.67
C SER A 20 -9.82 -1.97 2.37
N GLY A 21 -9.67 -3.23 2.79
CA GLY A 21 -10.67 -4.24 2.48
C GLY A 21 -10.28 -5.63 2.92
N PHE A 22 -10.38 -6.61 2.02
CA PHE A 22 -10.07 -8.00 2.37
C PHE A 22 -8.59 -8.21 2.67
N SER A 23 -7.68 -7.44 2.06
CA SER A 23 -6.25 -7.43 2.38
C SER A 23 -6.00 -7.07 3.85
N THR A 24 -6.85 -6.22 4.45
CA THR A 24 -6.77 -5.85 5.87
C THR A 24 -7.03 -7.04 6.80
N LEU A 25 -7.85 -8.03 6.40
CA LEU A 25 -8.04 -9.27 7.18
C LEU A 25 -6.75 -10.09 7.26
N VAL A 26 -5.93 -10.04 6.20
CA VAL A 26 -4.62 -10.70 6.17
C VAL A 26 -3.65 -10.01 7.14
N ALA A 27 -3.70 -8.68 7.22
CA ALA A 27 -2.93 -7.91 8.17
C ALA A 27 -3.38 -8.15 9.62
N GLU A 28 -4.69 -8.15 9.89
CA GLU A 28 -5.27 -8.47 11.20
C GLU A 28 -4.77 -9.83 11.69
N GLU A 29 -4.89 -10.88 10.88
CA GLU A 29 -4.45 -12.23 11.25
C GLU A 29 -2.93 -12.28 11.54
N ALA A 30 -2.13 -11.53 10.78
CA ALA A 30 -0.68 -11.45 11.01
C ALA A 30 -0.35 -10.74 12.33
N ILE A 31 -1.02 -9.62 12.63
CA ILE A 31 -0.83 -8.85 13.86
C ILE A 31 -1.30 -9.64 15.08
N LEU A 32 -2.48 -10.25 15.02
CA LEU A 32 -2.99 -11.12 16.09
C LEU A 32 -2.01 -12.25 16.39
N LYS A 33 -1.41 -12.84 15.35
CA LYS A 33 -0.41 -13.89 15.52
C LYS A 33 0.93 -13.38 16.07
N ASN A 34 1.26 -12.12 15.83
CA ASN A 34 2.41 -11.46 16.48
C ASN A 34 2.13 -11.13 17.95
N GLY A 35 0.86 -10.98 18.33
CA GLY A 35 0.43 -10.55 19.65
C GLY A 35 0.63 -9.04 19.91
N PHE A 36 1.00 -8.28 18.87
CA PHE A 36 1.32 -6.86 18.94
C PHE A 36 1.28 -6.23 17.53
N GLY A 37 0.99 -4.94 17.49
CA GLY A 37 0.89 -4.12 16.27
C GLY A 37 -0.52 -3.55 16.11
N LYS A 38 -0.65 -2.54 15.26
CA LYS A 38 -1.95 -1.94 14.91
C LYS A 38 -1.98 -1.42 13.48
N ILE A 39 -3.18 -1.19 12.96
CA ILE A 39 -3.43 -0.74 11.60
C ILE A 39 -4.17 0.59 11.62
N VAL A 40 -3.71 1.55 10.81
CA VAL A 40 -4.43 2.76 10.48
C VAL A 40 -4.83 2.71 9.02
N LEU A 41 -6.12 2.89 8.75
CA LEU A 41 -6.70 2.81 7.41
C LEU A 41 -6.95 4.21 6.85
N ILE A 42 -6.66 4.43 5.58
CA ILE A 42 -7.10 5.58 4.78
C ILE A 42 -8.00 5.04 3.68
N GLU A 43 -9.30 5.16 3.90
CA GLU A 43 -10.32 4.54 3.06
C GLU A 43 -11.57 5.42 3.03
N PRO A 44 -11.91 6.07 1.89
CA PRO A 44 -13.07 6.96 1.79
C PRO A 44 -14.40 6.25 2.04
N PHE A 45 -14.51 4.95 1.76
CA PHE A 45 -15.76 4.19 1.84
C PHE A 45 -15.54 2.85 2.57
N PRO A 46 -15.24 2.86 3.88
CA PRO A 46 -14.83 1.66 4.59
C PRO A 46 -15.97 0.65 4.67
N MET A 47 -15.68 -0.60 4.32
CA MET A 47 -16.58 -1.71 4.58
C MET A 47 -16.84 -1.87 6.08
N GLN A 48 -18.09 -2.18 6.44
CA GLN A 48 -18.53 -2.18 7.84
C GLN A 48 -17.69 -3.11 8.73
N PHE A 49 -17.20 -4.24 8.19
CA PHE A 49 -16.39 -5.18 8.97
C PHE A 49 -15.05 -4.59 9.42
N LEU A 50 -14.49 -3.61 8.70
CA LEU A 50 -13.21 -2.97 9.07
C LEU A 50 -13.30 -2.31 10.46
N LYS A 51 -14.48 -1.81 10.83
CA LYS A 51 -14.74 -1.18 12.13
C LYS A 51 -14.82 -2.19 13.29
N SER A 52 -14.95 -3.48 12.99
CA SER A 52 -15.00 -4.56 13.99
C SER A 52 -13.66 -5.27 14.20
N LEU A 53 -12.64 -4.92 13.39
CA LEU A 53 -11.31 -5.50 13.49
C LEU A 53 -10.59 -4.94 14.71
N SER A 54 -10.03 -5.83 15.53
CA SER A 54 -9.48 -5.47 16.84
C SER A 54 -8.12 -4.78 16.74
N THR A 55 -7.40 -4.99 15.63
CA THR A 55 -6.10 -4.35 15.41
C THR A 55 -6.21 -3.01 14.68
N VAL A 56 -7.40 -2.64 14.20
CA VAL A 56 -7.65 -1.34 13.56
C VAL A 56 -7.78 -0.27 14.63
N ASP A 57 -6.76 0.58 14.73
CA ASP A 57 -6.68 1.70 15.69
C ASP A 57 -7.53 2.88 15.23
N ARG A 58 -7.51 3.16 13.92
CA ARG A 58 -8.17 4.32 13.34
C ARG A 58 -8.49 4.11 11.87
N ILE A 59 -9.63 4.64 11.44
CA ILE A 59 -10.01 4.78 10.03
C ILE A 59 -10.11 6.26 9.68
N VAL A 60 -9.39 6.68 8.64
CA VAL A 60 -9.46 8.00 8.05
C VAL A 60 -10.37 7.91 6.82
N GLU A 61 -11.64 8.28 7.00
CA GLU A 61 -12.66 8.25 5.95
C GLU A 61 -12.51 9.41 4.96
N LYS A 62 -11.41 9.39 4.19
CA LYS A 62 -11.07 10.39 3.16
C LYS A 62 -10.31 9.76 1.99
N PHE A 63 -10.43 10.38 0.82
CA PHE A 63 -9.46 10.15 -0.25
C PHE A 63 -8.08 10.61 0.20
N VAL A 64 -7.04 9.82 -0.09
CA VAL A 64 -5.66 10.12 0.34
C VAL A 64 -5.18 11.47 -0.18
N GLN A 65 -5.56 11.82 -1.41
CA GLN A 65 -5.22 13.09 -2.06
C GLN A 65 -5.93 14.32 -1.48
N ASP A 66 -6.95 14.13 -0.64
CA ASP A 66 -7.64 15.21 0.06
C ASP A 66 -7.01 15.49 1.44
N ILE A 67 -6.05 14.67 1.87
CA ILE A 67 -5.31 14.86 3.12
C ILE A 67 -4.14 15.83 2.83
N PRO A 68 -4.02 16.96 3.57
CA PRO A 68 -2.89 17.88 3.38
C PRO A 68 -1.55 17.14 3.46
N ILE A 69 -0.65 17.42 2.52
CA ILE A 69 0.56 16.62 2.29
C ILE A 69 1.40 16.42 3.55
N THR A 70 1.58 17.48 4.35
CA THR A 70 2.31 17.40 5.61
C THR A 70 1.67 16.44 6.59
N LYS A 71 0.35 16.48 6.75
CA LYS A 71 -0.40 15.56 7.62
C LYS A 71 -0.36 14.11 7.12
N LEU A 72 -0.34 13.92 5.79
CA LEU A 72 -0.22 12.59 5.21
C LEU A 72 1.15 11.99 5.48
N VAL A 73 2.22 12.75 5.22
CA VAL A 73 3.61 12.35 5.51
C VAL A 73 3.79 12.06 6.99
N ASP A 74 3.35 12.97 7.88
CA ASP A 74 3.41 12.79 9.34
C ASP A 74 2.69 11.51 9.79
N LEU A 75 1.58 11.16 9.13
CA LEU A 75 0.85 9.93 9.42
C LEU A 75 1.59 8.68 8.91
N ILE A 76 2.08 8.73 7.68
CA ILE A 76 2.83 7.63 7.05
C ILE A 76 4.07 7.30 7.89
N GLU A 77 4.83 8.31 8.32
CA GLU A 77 6.06 8.14 9.11
C GLU A 77 5.86 7.58 10.52
N GLN A 78 4.63 7.59 11.05
CA GLN A 78 4.31 6.88 12.28
C GLN A 78 4.32 5.35 12.07
N GLY A 79 4.12 4.87 10.84
CA GLY A 79 4.14 3.45 10.49
C GLY A 79 5.53 2.88 10.24
N ASN A 80 5.64 1.55 10.30
CA ASN A 80 6.81 0.80 9.80
C ASN A 80 6.55 0.22 8.40
N ILE A 81 5.27 0.02 8.06
CA ILE A 81 4.82 -0.43 6.75
C ILE A 81 3.81 0.59 6.21
N TRP A 82 4.02 1.05 4.99
CA TRP A 82 3.00 1.74 4.19
C TRP A 82 2.53 0.81 3.07
N PHE A 83 1.28 0.36 3.18
CA PHE A 83 0.63 -0.52 2.21
C PHE A 83 -0.26 0.31 1.27
N ILE A 84 -0.03 0.19 -0.03
CA ILE A 84 -0.70 0.95 -1.09
C ILE A 84 -1.47 -0.04 -1.96
N ASP A 85 -2.79 0.00 -1.85
CA ASP A 85 -3.73 -0.74 -2.71
C ASP A 85 -4.82 0.23 -3.21
N SER A 86 -4.37 1.13 -4.07
CA SER A 86 -5.09 2.35 -4.43
C SER A 86 -6.02 2.15 -5.62
N THR A 87 -6.40 3.22 -6.32
CA THR A 87 -7.15 3.09 -7.58
C THR A 87 -6.35 2.47 -8.73
N HIS A 88 -5.02 2.32 -8.57
CA HIS A 88 -4.09 1.81 -9.58
C HIS A 88 -4.06 2.61 -10.90
N THR A 89 -4.65 3.80 -10.91
CA THR A 89 -4.89 4.59 -12.13
C THR A 89 -4.17 5.93 -12.08
N VAL A 90 -3.23 6.13 -13.00
CA VAL A 90 -2.54 7.40 -13.19
C VAL A 90 -3.36 8.29 -14.10
N LYS A 91 -3.94 9.35 -13.54
CA LYS A 91 -4.69 10.38 -14.26
C LYS A 91 -4.62 11.71 -13.50
N HIS A 92 -5.04 12.79 -14.14
CA HIS A 92 -5.07 14.10 -13.47
C HIS A 92 -5.82 14.04 -12.13
N GLY A 93 -5.14 14.48 -11.06
CA GLY A 93 -5.70 14.48 -9.70
C GLY A 93 -5.84 13.10 -9.04
N SER A 94 -5.23 12.04 -9.58
CA SER A 94 -5.30 10.72 -8.95
C SER A 94 -4.50 10.62 -7.65
N ASP A 95 -4.94 9.69 -6.81
CA ASP A 95 -4.24 9.22 -5.62
C ASP A 95 -2.84 8.72 -5.95
N CYS A 96 -2.64 7.96 -7.03
CA CYS A 96 -1.31 7.51 -7.44
C CYS A 96 -0.37 8.71 -7.66
N LEU A 97 -0.78 9.72 -8.44
CA LEU A 97 0.06 10.91 -8.63
C LEU A 97 0.37 11.61 -7.31
N TYR A 98 -0.60 11.70 -6.41
CA TYR A 98 -0.40 12.33 -5.10
C TYR A 98 0.59 11.56 -4.22
N MET A 99 0.45 10.23 -4.13
CA MET A 99 1.30 9.39 -3.31
C MET A 99 2.73 9.33 -3.85
N TYR A 100 2.90 9.02 -5.14
CA TYR A 100 4.23 8.82 -5.73
C TYR A 100 4.99 10.12 -5.98
N LEU A 101 4.31 11.20 -6.38
CA LEU A 101 4.98 12.46 -6.76
C LEU A 101 4.98 13.53 -5.67
N LYS A 102 4.18 13.37 -4.60
CA LYS A 102 4.16 14.33 -3.49
C LYS A 102 4.49 13.70 -2.15
N ALA A 103 3.92 12.53 -1.80
CA ALA A 103 4.12 11.95 -0.48
C ALA A 103 5.46 11.21 -0.38
N MET A 104 5.75 10.27 -1.28
CA MET A 104 6.98 9.47 -1.28
C MET A 104 8.27 10.32 -1.20
N PRO A 105 8.43 11.41 -1.99
CA PRO A 105 9.66 12.21 -1.94
C PRO A 105 9.88 12.94 -0.60
N GLU A 106 8.84 13.13 0.19
CA GLU A 106 8.89 13.84 1.48
C GLU A 106 9.11 12.90 2.68
N ILE A 107 9.06 11.57 2.46
CA ILE A 107 9.36 10.57 3.49
C ILE A 107 10.86 10.60 3.80
N LYS A 108 11.19 10.81 5.07
CA LYS A 108 12.54 10.86 5.64
C LYS A 108 12.87 9.60 6.43
N LYS A 109 11.86 8.93 6.96
CA LYS A 109 12.00 7.68 7.70
C LYS A 109 12.26 6.50 6.75
N GLU A 110 13.24 5.67 7.09
CA GLU A 110 13.38 4.35 6.46
C GLU A 110 12.17 3.47 6.82
N MET A 111 11.44 3.01 5.80
CA MET A 111 10.24 2.19 6.00
C MET A 111 10.01 1.21 4.86
N MET A 112 9.21 0.18 5.13
CA MET A 112 8.76 -0.77 4.11
C MET A 112 7.56 -0.20 3.38
N ILE A 113 7.64 -0.07 2.06
CA ILE A 113 6.51 0.30 1.21
C ILE A 113 6.07 -0.94 0.42
N HIS A 114 4.78 -1.27 0.50
CA HIS A 114 4.18 -2.37 -0.23
C HIS A 114 3.19 -1.80 -1.26
N SER A 115 3.58 -1.76 -2.53
CA SER A 115 2.65 -1.49 -3.63
C SER A 115 1.99 -2.80 -4.08
N HIS A 116 0.67 -2.89 -3.96
CA HIS A 116 -0.12 -4.07 -4.30
C HIS A 116 -0.38 -4.18 -5.81
N ASP A 117 -0.68 -5.38 -6.32
CA ASP A 117 -1.00 -5.67 -7.73
C ASP A 117 0.00 -5.14 -8.78
N ILE A 118 1.29 -5.24 -8.48
CA ILE A 118 2.40 -4.83 -9.35
C ILE A 118 3.05 -6.05 -10.04
N PHE A 119 3.22 -5.96 -11.37
CA PHE A 119 3.76 -7.05 -12.21
C PHE A 119 5.16 -6.75 -12.79
N LEU A 120 5.82 -5.71 -12.29
CA LEU A 120 7.13 -5.28 -12.78
C LEU A 120 8.17 -6.41 -12.82
N PRO A 121 9.06 -6.44 -13.83
CA PRO A 121 9.15 -5.48 -14.93
C PRO A 121 8.19 -5.78 -16.11
N PHE A 122 7.29 -6.76 -15.98
CA PHE A 122 6.35 -7.13 -17.03
C PHE A 122 5.04 -6.35 -16.96
N SER A 123 4.26 -6.46 -18.03
CA SER A 123 2.90 -5.95 -18.09
C SER A 123 1.91 -6.95 -17.46
N PHE A 124 0.69 -6.50 -17.21
CA PHE A 124 -0.45 -7.37 -16.94
C PHE A 124 -0.65 -8.38 -18.09
N SER A 125 -1.15 -9.57 -17.77
CA SER A 125 -1.44 -10.62 -18.76
C SER A 125 -2.54 -10.21 -19.75
N GLU A 126 -2.62 -10.86 -20.91
CA GLU A 126 -3.69 -10.62 -21.89
C GLU A 126 -5.08 -10.82 -21.28
N ILE A 127 -5.25 -11.81 -20.40
CA ILE A 127 -6.52 -12.05 -19.68
C ILE A 127 -6.88 -10.82 -18.82
N GLN A 128 -5.91 -10.21 -18.16
CA GLN A 128 -6.17 -9.01 -17.35
C GLN A 128 -6.46 -7.79 -18.25
N LEU A 129 -5.64 -7.56 -19.27
CA LEU A 129 -5.75 -6.38 -20.13
C LEU A 129 -6.98 -6.41 -21.05
N ILE A 130 -7.24 -7.56 -21.68
CA ILE A 130 -8.25 -7.71 -22.74
C ILE A 130 -9.55 -8.22 -22.13
N ASP A 131 -9.53 -9.40 -21.48
CA ASP A 131 -10.76 -10.06 -21.04
C ASP A 131 -11.38 -9.35 -19.83
N LYS A 132 -10.54 -8.87 -18.91
CA LYS A 132 -10.99 -8.13 -17.70
C LYS A 132 -10.94 -6.61 -17.87
N ASN A 133 -10.44 -6.11 -18.99
CA ASN A 133 -10.33 -4.68 -19.29
C ASN A 133 -9.60 -3.88 -18.20
N ILE A 134 -8.60 -4.48 -17.55
CA ILE A 134 -7.79 -3.82 -16.52
C ILE A 134 -6.76 -2.93 -17.21
N THR A 135 -6.88 -1.63 -17.00
CA THR A 135 -5.99 -0.59 -17.57
C THR A 135 -5.23 0.16 -16.49
N TRP A 136 -4.85 -0.56 -15.44
CA TRP A 136 -4.06 -0.04 -14.33
C TRP A 136 -2.68 0.41 -14.81
N THR A 137 -2.32 1.63 -14.46
CA THR A 137 -1.12 2.32 -14.94
C THR A 137 -0.14 2.68 -13.82
N GLU A 138 -0.52 2.46 -12.56
CA GLU A 138 0.32 2.73 -11.38
C GLU A 138 1.71 2.09 -11.47
N GLN A 139 1.79 0.83 -11.92
CA GLN A 139 3.08 0.13 -12.01
C GLN A 139 4.11 0.84 -12.89
N HIS A 140 3.69 1.57 -13.91
CA HIS A 140 4.62 2.31 -14.78
C HIS A 140 5.20 3.53 -14.07
N LEU A 141 4.38 4.21 -13.26
CA LEU A 141 4.83 5.31 -12.41
C LEU A 141 5.78 4.81 -11.32
N LEU A 142 5.43 3.71 -10.65
CA LEU A 142 6.31 3.05 -9.68
C LEU A 142 7.63 2.61 -10.34
N TYR A 143 7.59 2.04 -11.55
CA TYR A 143 8.81 1.62 -12.22
C TYR A 143 9.72 2.79 -12.51
N ALA A 144 9.16 3.89 -13.04
CA ALA A 144 9.91 5.13 -13.26
C ALA A 144 10.49 5.69 -11.96
N TYR A 145 9.75 5.61 -10.84
CA TYR A 145 10.23 6.03 -9.52
C TYR A 145 11.39 5.16 -9.00
N LEU A 146 11.41 3.87 -9.33
CA LEU A 146 12.44 2.93 -8.90
C LEU A 146 13.70 2.97 -9.79
N LEU A 147 13.57 3.36 -11.06
CA LEU A 147 14.69 3.44 -11.99
C LEU A 147 15.71 4.50 -11.52
N ASP A 148 16.93 4.04 -11.23
CA ASP A 148 18.07 4.87 -10.83
C ASP A 148 17.80 5.77 -9.60
N ASN A 149 16.89 5.34 -8.72
CA ASN A 149 16.57 6.05 -7.49
C ASN A 149 17.36 5.47 -6.30
N PRO A 150 18.39 6.17 -5.79
CA PRO A 150 19.21 5.67 -4.68
C PRO A 150 18.47 5.63 -3.33
N HIS A 151 17.29 6.25 -3.24
CA HIS A 151 16.47 6.28 -2.02
C HIS A 151 15.45 5.14 -1.95
N ALA A 152 15.38 4.28 -2.98
CA ALA A 152 14.45 3.17 -3.02
C ALA A 152 15.15 1.88 -3.42
N GLN A 153 14.82 0.79 -2.75
CA GLN A 153 15.32 -0.54 -3.07
C GLN A 153 14.15 -1.53 -3.12
N VAL A 154 14.11 -2.35 -4.18
CA VAL A 154 13.17 -3.46 -4.27
C VAL A 154 13.66 -4.59 -3.34
N VAL A 155 12.86 -4.91 -2.33
CA VAL A 155 13.19 -5.96 -1.34
C VAL A 155 12.61 -7.32 -1.73
N PHE A 156 11.40 -7.34 -2.30
CA PHE A 156 10.68 -8.58 -2.60
C PHE A 156 9.62 -8.37 -3.68
N SER A 157 9.39 -9.41 -4.49
CA SER A 157 8.27 -9.48 -5.44
C SER A 157 7.55 -10.82 -5.32
N SER A 158 6.27 -10.77 -4.99
CA SER A 158 5.41 -11.96 -4.85
C SER A 158 5.15 -12.64 -6.19
N THR A 159 5.12 -11.88 -7.29
CA THR A 159 4.84 -12.39 -8.64
C THR A 159 5.84 -13.46 -9.08
N TYR A 160 7.10 -13.35 -8.66
CA TYR A 160 8.16 -14.32 -9.01
C TYR A 160 8.45 -15.33 -7.92
N SER A 161 7.65 -15.33 -6.85
CA SER A 161 7.76 -16.31 -5.78
C SER A 161 7.01 -17.58 -6.16
N HIS A 162 7.56 -18.33 -7.12
CA HIS A 162 7.08 -19.65 -7.49
C HIS A 162 7.74 -20.71 -6.61
N TRP A 163 6.94 -21.55 -5.97
CA TRP A 163 7.37 -22.79 -5.31
C TRP A 163 6.96 -23.97 -6.19
#